data_AF-S5Y2X8-F1
#
_entry.id   AF-S5Y2X8-F1
#
_cell.length_a   1.000
_cell.length_b   1.000
_cell.length_c   1.000
_cell.angle_alpha   90.00
_cell.angle_beta   90.00
_cell.angle_gamma   90.00
#
_symmetry.space_group_name_H-M   'P 1'
#
loop_
_entity.id
_entity.type
_entity.pdbx_description
1 polymer ?
#
loop_
_entity_poly.entity_id
_entity_poly.type
_entity_poly.pdbx_seq_one_letter_code
_entity_poly.pdbx_strand_id
1 'polypeptide(L)'
;MVLHSPGLAARYQGDAQTRIQHMINVTNQIYAASGLDLTVRAVHDQQVNYPDGGTDKSALNAVTYQQDPAFKQVPTLRTRYGADMVVLMRPQTGDHGSCGLAWVGGSATYTDGSKAYADGDVSQDAGSMFSHVTATGCGDVVLAHELGHNMGLNHSRLQDGTGGTYHYALGHGVRGSFATVMAYPSSFGVYSHEYKFSSPDLICKGQPCGVDYRDQANGADAVRALKVTTPQIAAFYPTMVSEELPDLGELERSLETRRQDLAAAQEHYSQQVAARTALQDRQQTLKGNFDRYQRELNQLNQRNRQTVQEINRLVREHNSYNGSYGPEEYRRIRAIQASLSARIDQLHDENNAIIRQSNEISQRYQAEVNEYNGSWDRYNQLVAAVKSADGKVDEARRELELAEHRYQLALARQPAETQPA
;
A
#
# COMPACT_ATOMS: atom_id res chain seq x y z
N MET A 1 6.22 26.52 4.99
CA MET A 1 6.16 27.94 4.55
C MET A 1 5.10 28.66 5.35
N VAL A 2 5.36 29.89 5.75
CA VAL A 2 4.41 30.72 6.50
C VAL A 2 4.02 31.92 5.65
N LEU A 3 2.72 32.13 5.50
CA LEU A 3 2.17 33.33 4.88
C LEU A 3 1.53 34.17 5.98
N HIS A 4 1.64 35.49 5.93
CA HIS A 4 0.99 36.34 6.92
C HIS A 4 0.32 37.55 6.31
N SER A 5 -0.77 38.02 6.94
CA SER A 5 -1.46 39.22 6.51
C SER A 5 -0.71 40.51 6.91
N PRO A 6 -1.00 41.65 6.27
CA PRO A 6 -0.40 42.93 6.64
C PRO A 6 -0.79 43.37 8.05
N GLY A 7 -2.01 43.05 8.50
CA GLY A 7 -2.43 43.37 9.87
C GLY A 7 -1.69 42.56 10.92
N LEU A 8 -1.28 41.32 10.65
CA LEU A 8 -0.40 40.60 11.57
C LEU A 8 0.94 41.32 11.67
N ALA A 9 1.55 41.68 10.56
CA ALA A 9 2.81 42.41 10.54
C ALA A 9 2.69 43.76 11.29
N ALA A 10 1.59 44.49 11.10
CA ALA A 10 1.34 45.75 11.80
C ALA A 10 1.30 45.61 13.33
N ARG A 11 0.84 44.46 13.87
CA ARG A 11 0.89 44.17 15.33
C ARG A 11 2.32 44.04 15.86
N TYR A 12 3.29 43.81 14.98
CA TYR A 12 4.70 43.61 15.29
C TYR A 12 5.59 44.61 14.53
N GLN A 13 5.15 45.88 14.47
CA GLN A 13 5.93 47.00 13.90
C GLN A 13 6.31 46.83 12.42
N GLY A 14 5.49 46.09 11.66
CA GLY A 14 5.72 45.81 10.25
C GLY A 14 6.47 44.50 9.99
N ASP A 15 6.88 43.77 11.03
CA ASP A 15 7.62 42.52 10.90
C ASP A 15 7.04 41.42 11.82
N ALA A 16 6.36 40.44 11.21
CA ALA A 16 5.78 39.31 11.94
C ALA A 16 6.80 38.18 12.26
N GLN A 17 8.04 38.25 11.78
CA GLN A 17 9.00 37.14 11.81
C GLN A 17 9.26 36.65 13.23
N THR A 18 9.43 37.55 14.20
CA THR A 18 9.65 37.18 15.60
C THR A 18 8.48 36.36 16.17
N ARG A 19 7.24 36.72 15.82
CA ARG A 19 6.05 35.98 16.26
C ARG A 19 5.96 34.62 15.58
N ILE A 20 6.21 34.58 14.28
CA ILE A 20 6.22 33.34 13.50
C ILE A 20 7.25 32.36 14.10
N GLN A 21 8.47 32.83 14.34
CA GLN A 21 9.54 32.01 14.91
C GLN A 21 9.20 31.53 16.33
N HIS A 22 8.58 32.37 17.16
CA HIS A 22 8.11 31.97 18.48
C HIS A 22 7.10 30.80 18.40
N MET A 23 6.10 30.89 17.52
CA MET A 23 5.10 29.82 17.38
C MET A 23 5.72 28.51 16.85
N ILE A 24 6.70 28.61 15.95
CA ILE A 24 7.48 27.46 15.47
C ILE A 24 8.27 26.83 16.62
N ASN A 25 8.94 27.64 17.43
CA ASN A 25 9.73 27.17 18.57
C ASN A 25 8.83 26.47 19.61
N VAL A 26 7.66 27.02 19.91
CA VAL A 26 6.68 26.38 20.82
C VAL A 26 6.20 25.05 20.24
N THR A 27 5.90 25.00 18.94
CA THR A 27 5.52 23.74 18.26
C THR A 27 6.61 22.67 18.38
N ASN A 28 7.86 23.04 18.13
CA ASN A 28 8.99 22.12 18.26
C ASN A 28 9.22 21.66 19.72
N GLN A 29 8.99 22.53 20.71
CA GLN A 29 9.01 22.14 22.11
C GLN A 29 7.90 21.15 22.45
N ILE A 30 6.71 21.29 21.87
CA ILE A 30 5.61 20.33 22.04
C ILE A 30 5.98 18.96 21.45
N TYR A 31 6.58 18.91 20.26
CA TYR A 31 7.05 17.64 19.68
C TYR A 31 8.11 16.98 20.57
N ALA A 32 9.10 17.74 21.01
CA ALA A 32 10.14 17.24 21.93
C ALA A 32 9.55 16.76 23.26
N ALA A 33 8.63 17.52 23.87
CA ALA A 33 7.93 17.13 25.10
C ALA A 33 7.03 15.90 24.93
N SER A 34 6.66 15.58 23.68
CA SER A 34 5.90 14.38 23.31
C SER A 34 6.78 13.18 22.94
N GLY A 35 8.12 13.31 23.04
CA GLY A 35 9.06 12.24 22.67
C GLY A 35 9.06 11.93 21.17
N LEU A 36 8.68 12.89 20.33
CA LEU A 36 8.75 12.79 18.87
C LEU A 36 10.11 13.32 18.39
N ASP A 37 10.79 12.52 17.57
CA ASP A 37 11.94 12.98 16.77
C ASP A 37 11.43 13.73 15.55
N LEU A 38 10.88 14.92 15.80
CA LEU A 38 10.18 15.73 14.81
C LEU A 38 10.46 17.21 15.07
N THR A 39 10.85 17.92 14.02
CA THR A 39 10.96 19.38 14.04
C THR A 39 10.33 19.96 12.78
N VAL A 40 9.62 21.06 12.93
CA VAL A 40 9.20 21.92 11.82
C VAL A 40 10.12 23.13 11.72
N ARG A 41 10.36 23.58 10.48
CA ARG A 41 11.13 24.79 10.18
C ARG A 41 10.36 25.69 9.21
N ALA A 42 10.43 27.00 9.41
CA ALA A 42 10.02 27.94 8.37
C ALA A 42 11.09 27.96 7.27
N VAL A 43 10.74 27.45 6.09
CA VAL A 43 11.61 27.47 4.90
C VAL A 43 11.46 28.74 4.07
N HIS A 44 10.36 29.47 4.29
CA HIS A 44 10.01 30.73 3.66
C HIS A 44 8.92 31.39 4.49
N ASP A 45 9.03 32.69 4.69
CA ASP A 45 7.99 33.56 5.22
C ASP A 45 7.66 34.67 4.22
N GLN A 46 6.39 35.01 4.08
CA GLN A 46 5.98 36.05 3.15
C GLN A 46 4.71 36.76 3.60
N GLN A 47 4.78 38.10 3.61
CA GLN A 47 3.58 38.92 3.70
C GLN A 47 2.78 38.80 2.40
N VAL A 48 1.49 38.49 2.54
CA VAL A 48 0.54 38.40 1.42
C VAL A 48 -0.57 39.40 1.63
N ASN A 49 -1.02 40.06 0.57
CA ASN A 49 -2.09 41.06 0.65
C ASN A 49 -3.47 40.39 0.77
N TYR A 50 -3.73 39.80 1.93
CA TYR A 50 -4.98 39.10 2.26
C TYR A 50 -5.61 39.74 3.51
N PRO A 51 -6.96 39.90 3.57
CA PRO A 51 -7.62 40.57 4.68
C PRO A 51 -7.47 39.82 6.02
N ASP A 52 -7.40 40.60 7.10
CA ASP A 52 -7.35 40.05 8.47
C ASP A 52 -8.68 39.41 8.87
N GLY A 53 -9.80 40.05 8.54
CA GLY A 53 -11.15 39.57 8.86
C GLY A 53 -11.68 38.47 7.92
N GLY A 54 -12.89 38.00 8.19
CA GLY A 54 -13.55 36.89 7.51
C GLY A 54 -13.26 35.53 8.16
N THR A 55 -14.14 34.57 7.86
CA THR A 55 -14.16 33.25 8.53
C THR A 55 -12.87 32.44 8.31
N ASP A 56 -12.54 31.57 9.26
CA ASP A 56 -11.38 30.68 9.16
C ASP A 56 -11.50 29.73 7.95
N LYS A 57 -12.73 29.26 7.67
CA LYS A 57 -13.04 28.44 6.50
C LYS A 57 -12.76 29.15 5.18
N SER A 58 -13.15 30.43 5.06
CA SER A 58 -12.83 31.20 3.84
C SER A 58 -11.34 31.40 3.67
N ALA A 59 -10.60 31.64 4.75
CA ALA A 59 -9.14 31.82 4.70
C ALA A 59 -8.42 30.53 4.32
N LEU A 60 -8.79 29.41 4.95
CA LEU A 60 -8.24 28.08 4.62
C LEU A 60 -8.53 27.71 3.16
N ASN A 61 -9.76 27.89 2.69
CA ASN A 61 -10.11 27.63 1.30
C ASN A 61 -9.34 28.55 0.33
N ALA A 62 -9.19 29.83 0.67
CA ALA A 62 -8.50 30.78 -0.18
C ALA A 62 -7.02 30.43 -0.37
N VAL A 63 -6.30 30.07 0.69
CA VAL A 63 -4.89 29.66 0.60
C VAL A 63 -4.74 28.28 -0.07
N THR A 64 -5.63 27.33 0.23
CA THR A 64 -5.58 25.96 -0.30
C THR A 64 -5.85 25.94 -1.81
N TYR A 65 -6.93 26.57 -2.25
CA TYR A 65 -7.41 26.52 -3.63
C TYR A 65 -6.99 27.74 -4.46
N GLN A 66 -6.12 28.59 -3.90
CA GLN A 66 -5.66 29.84 -4.49
C GLN A 66 -6.82 30.70 -5.05
N GLN A 67 -7.92 30.81 -4.31
CA GLN A 67 -9.13 31.55 -4.76
C GLN A 67 -8.91 33.07 -4.76
N ASP A 68 -7.93 33.55 -3.99
CA ASP A 68 -7.54 34.95 -3.90
C ASP A 68 -6.22 35.21 -4.67
N PRO A 69 -6.06 36.36 -5.35
CA PRO A 69 -4.81 36.76 -6.00
C PRO A 69 -3.57 36.67 -5.09
N ALA A 70 -3.73 36.92 -3.79
CA ALA A 70 -2.66 36.87 -2.79
C ALA A 70 -1.96 35.49 -2.71
N PHE A 71 -2.63 34.41 -3.15
CA PHE A 71 -2.16 33.04 -3.00
C PHE A 71 -1.76 32.37 -4.32
N LYS A 72 -1.84 33.06 -5.47
CA LYS A 72 -1.56 32.44 -6.78
C LYS A 72 -0.15 31.86 -6.91
N GLN A 73 0.82 32.42 -6.20
CA GLN A 73 2.21 31.94 -6.22
C GLN A 73 2.50 30.81 -5.24
N VAL A 74 1.53 30.43 -4.38
CA VAL A 74 1.76 29.46 -3.31
C VAL A 74 2.29 28.11 -3.81
N PRO A 75 1.76 27.49 -4.87
CA PRO A 75 2.34 26.25 -5.41
C PRO A 75 3.81 26.42 -5.82
N THR A 76 4.12 27.50 -6.55
CA THR A 76 5.50 27.82 -6.98
C THR A 76 6.43 28.05 -5.80
N LEU A 77 5.98 28.76 -4.76
CA LEU A 77 6.77 29.03 -3.56
C LEU A 77 7.02 27.74 -2.75
N ARG A 78 6.02 26.85 -2.66
CA ARG A 78 6.20 25.53 -2.02
C ARG A 78 7.28 24.72 -2.72
N THR A 79 7.23 24.66 -4.05
CA THR A 79 8.26 23.99 -4.86
C THR A 79 9.63 24.67 -4.74
N ARG A 80 9.67 26.01 -4.73
CA ARG A 80 10.92 26.78 -4.65
C ARG A 80 11.64 26.61 -3.31
N TYR A 81 10.91 26.61 -2.20
CA TYR A 81 11.51 26.59 -0.87
C TYR A 81 11.44 25.22 -0.18
N GLY A 82 10.85 24.22 -0.83
CA GLY A 82 10.71 22.88 -0.25
C GLY A 82 9.74 22.86 0.92
N ALA A 83 8.55 23.43 0.74
CA ALA A 83 7.57 23.58 1.81
C ALA A 83 6.54 22.44 1.82
N ASP A 84 6.71 21.50 2.75
CA ASP A 84 5.79 20.38 2.99
C ASP A 84 4.42 20.82 3.52
N MET A 85 4.38 21.96 4.22
CA MET A 85 3.17 22.52 4.80
C MET A 85 3.10 24.03 4.61
N VAL A 86 1.90 24.57 4.46
CA VAL A 86 1.62 26.02 4.35
C VAL A 86 0.67 26.45 5.44
N VAL A 87 1.08 27.46 6.20
CA VAL A 87 0.23 28.08 7.23
C VAL A 87 0.00 29.54 6.88
N LEU A 88 -1.27 29.95 6.82
CA LEU A 88 -1.67 31.36 6.79
C LEU A 88 -1.89 31.85 8.22
N MET A 89 -1.09 32.83 8.66
CA MET A 89 -1.21 33.46 9.96
C MET A 89 -1.89 34.84 9.85
N ARG A 90 -2.96 35.04 10.63
CA ARG A 90 -3.71 36.31 10.72
C ARG A 90 -3.85 36.78 12.17
N PRO A 91 -4.02 38.08 12.45
CA PRO A 91 -4.30 38.55 13.80
C PRO A 91 -5.76 38.24 14.18
N GLN A 92 -6.08 38.15 15.47
CA GLN A 92 -7.48 38.04 15.91
C GLN A 92 -8.25 39.35 15.65
N THR A 93 -9.35 39.27 14.90
CA THR A 93 -10.25 40.40 14.58
C THR A 93 -11.67 40.28 15.14
N GLY A 94 -12.01 39.19 15.84
CA GLY A 94 -13.28 38.98 16.54
C GLY A 94 -14.38 38.32 15.70
N ASP A 95 -14.15 38.15 14.41
CA ASP A 95 -15.01 37.47 13.44
C ASP A 95 -14.47 36.09 13.01
N HIS A 96 -13.35 35.66 13.59
CA HIS A 96 -12.86 34.28 13.52
C HIS A 96 -13.77 33.39 14.39
N GLY A 97 -14.27 32.29 13.81
CA GLY A 97 -15.13 31.34 14.54
C GLY A 97 -14.34 30.43 15.49
N SER A 98 -13.01 30.43 15.38
CA SER A 98 -12.06 29.59 16.11
C SER A 98 -10.67 30.27 16.19
N CYS A 99 -9.68 29.57 16.77
CA CYS A 99 -8.29 30.03 16.75
C CYS A 99 -7.48 29.52 15.55
N GLY A 100 -8.03 28.59 14.79
CA GLY A 100 -7.35 27.91 13.70
C GLY A 100 -8.25 26.93 12.97
N LEU A 101 -7.88 26.60 11.74
CA LEU A 101 -8.56 25.58 10.95
C LEU A 101 -7.57 24.96 9.96
N ALA A 102 -7.56 23.63 9.88
CA ALA A 102 -6.74 22.87 8.96
C ALA A 102 -7.52 21.76 8.26
N TRP A 103 -7.00 21.28 7.13
CA TRP A 103 -7.45 20.01 6.57
C TRP A 103 -6.87 18.85 7.39
N VAL A 104 -7.66 17.79 7.53
CA VAL A 104 -7.19 16.55 8.17
C VAL A 104 -6.59 15.62 7.13
N GLY A 105 -5.31 15.28 7.29
CA GLY A 105 -4.63 14.29 6.44
C GLY A 105 -5.15 12.87 6.68
N GLY A 106 -5.16 12.04 5.64
CA GLY A 106 -5.51 10.63 5.71
C GLY A 106 -6.98 10.37 6.09
N SER A 107 -7.85 11.35 5.86
CA SER A 107 -9.30 11.17 6.03
C SER A 107 -9.90 10.61 4.73
N ALA A 108 -9.91 9.29 4.56
CA ALA A 108 -10.57 8.65 3.42
C ALA A 108 -12.09 8.65 3.64
N THR A 109 -12.84 9.27 2.73
CA THR A 109 -14.30 9.09 2.63
C THR A 109 -14.54 8.16 1.45
N TYR A 110 -15.06 6.97 1.69
CA TYR A 110 -15.49 6.08 0.61
C TYR A 110 -16.68 6.70 -0.14
N THR A 111 -16.93 6.23 -1.37
CA THR A 111 -18.04 6.69 -2.22
C THR A 111 -19.43 6.46 -1.60
N ASP A 112 -19.55 5.59 -0.60
CA ASP A 112 -20.77 5.37 0.19
C ASP A 112 -20.90 6.34 1.40
N GLY A 113 -19.96 7.26 1.56
CA GLY A 113 -19.92 8.24 2.66
C GLY A 113 -19.35 7.69 3.97
N SER A 114 -18.94 6.43 4.03
CA SER A 114 -18.27 5.88 5.21
C SER A 114 -16.83 6.42 5.31
N LYS A 115 -16.45 6.84 6.51
CA LYS A 115 -15.07 7.23 6.80
C LYS A 115 -14.27 5.97 7.11
N ALA A 116 -13.20 5.72 6.35
CA ALA A 116 -12.13 4.83 6.79
C ALA A 116 -10.95 5.64 7.31
N TYR A 117 -10.25 5.04 8.26
CA TYR A 117 -8.89 5.42 8.57
C TYR A 117 -8.04 5.14 7.31
N ALA A 118 -7.19 6.07 6.88
CA ALA A 118 -6.26 5.81 5.76
C ALA A 118 -5.14 4.81 6.11
N ASP A 119 -5.27 4.09 7.23
CA ASP A 119 -4.28 3.15 7.77
C ASP A 119 -2.85 3.75 7.83
N GLY A 120 -2.77 5.06 8.09
CA GLY A 120 -1.53 5.83 8.17
C GLY A 120 -0.96 6.34 6.85
N ASP A 121 -1.58 6.03 5.70
CA ASP A 121 -1.15 6.56 4.40
C ASP A 121 -1.63 8.01 4.22
N VAL A 122 -0.68 8.93 4.12
CA VAL A 122 -0.90 10.34 3.79
C VAL A 122 -0.03 10.76 2.60
N SER A 123 0.56 9.80 1.87
CA SER A 123 1.57 10.04 0.84
C SER A 123 1.06 10.86 -0.36
N GLN A 124 -0.25 10.96 -0.54
CA GLN A 124 -0.91 11.74 -1.60
C GLN A 124 -1.55 13.04 -1.11
N ASP A 125 -1.40 13.38 0.17
CA ASP A 125 -2.12 14.50 0.80
C ASP A 125 -1.37 15.84 0.74
N ALA A 126 -0.36 15.97 -0.11
CA ALA A 126 0.38 17.23 -0.28
C ALA A 126 -0.55 18.43 -0.56
N GLY A 127 -1.63 18.19 -1.32
CA GLY A 127 -2.68 19.17 -1.61
C GLY A 127 -3.54 19.59 -0.41
N SER A 128 -3.50 18.83 0.68
CA SER A 128 -4.22 19.10 1.94
C SER A 128 -3.30 19.58 3.06
N MET A 129 -2.01 19.84 2.82
CA MET A 129 -1.09 20.38 3.83
C MET A 129 -1.19 21.90 3.97
N PHE A 130 -2.40 22.37 4.29
CA PHE A 130 -2.73 23.78 4.50
C PHE A 130 -3.46 23.99 5.83
N SER A 131 -3.11 25.08 6.49
CA SER A 131 -3.74 25.54 7.74
C SER A 131 -3.93 27.05 7.74
N HIS A 132 -4.93 27.51 8.47
CA HIS A 132 -5.09 28.88 8.92
C HIS A 132 -4.91 28.93 10.44
N VAL A 133 -4.16 29.91 10.94
CA VAL A 133 -3.93 30.12 12.36
C VAL A 133 -4.10 31.58 12.73
N THR A 134 -4.83 31.84 13.82
CA THR A 134 -4.88 33.15 14.45
C THR A 134 -3.67 33.33 15.37
N ALA A 135 -2.71 34.15 14.95
CA ALA A 135 -1.41 34.29 15.60
C ALA A 135 -1.41 35.25 16.79
N THR A 136 -2.52 35.96 17.08
CA THR A 136 -2.66 36.83 18.27
C THR A 136 -3.95 36.52 19.00
N GLY A 137 -4.01 36.71 20.32
CA GLY A 137 -5.22 36.48 21.12
C GLY A 137 -5.61 35.01 21.35
N CYS A 138 -4.88 34.07 20.76
CA CYS A 138 -5.02 32.63 20.95
C CYS A 138 -3.76 32.04 21.61
N GLY A 139 -3.87 30.87 22.22
CA GLY A 139 -2.73 30.17 22.82
C GLY A 139 -1.76 29.64 21.75
N ASP A 140 -0.45 29.70 22.03
CA ASP A 140 0.60 29.34 21.06
C ASP A 140 0.57 27.87 20.59
N VAL A 141 -0.11 27.00 21.35
CA VAL A 141 -0.37 25.60 21.01
C VAL A 141 -1.16 25.42 19.71
N VAL A 142 -1.88 26.45 19.26
CA VAL A 142 -2.74 26.37 18.08
C VAL A 142 -1.99 25.95 16.82
N LEU A 143 -0.74 26.38 16.62
CA LEU A 143 0.03 25.95 15.45
C LEU A 143 0.27 24.44 15.48
N ALA A 144 0.68 23.89 16.63
CA ALA A 144 0.85 22.45 16.79
C ALA A 144 -0.48 21.69 16.62
N HIS A 145 -1.59 22.26 17.08
CA HIS A 145 -2.93 21.69 16.89
C HIS A 145 -3.30 21.58 15.41
N GLU A 146 -3.21 22.69 14.67
CA GLU A 146 -3.57 22.71 13.25
C GLU A 146 -2.64 21.85 12.40
N LEU A 147 -1.32 21.88 12.66
CA LEU A 147 -0.40 20.97 11.98
C LEU A 147 -0.70 19.51 12.36
N GLY A 148 -1.16 19.24 13.58
CA GLY A 148 -1.67 17.95 14.03
C GLY A 148 -2.79 17.41 13.14
N HIS A 149 -3.76 18.27 12.79
CA HIS A 149 -4.80 17.91 11.82
C HIS A 149 -4.22 17.56 10.46
N ASN A 150 -3.34 18.41 9.90
CA ASN A 150 -2.70 18.11 8.62
C ASN A 150 -1.94 16.78 8.64
N MET A 151 -1.32 16.43 9.77
CA MET A 151 -0.62 15.15 9.96
C MET A 151 -1.54 13.96 10.28
N GLY A 152 -2.86 14.17 10.24
CA GLY A 152 -3.87 13.13 10.31
C GLY A 152 -4.37 12.81 11.72
N LEU A 153 -4.39 13.80 12.61
CA LEU A 153 -4.99 13.68 13.94
C LEU A 153 -6.37 14.34 13.97
N ASN A 154 -7.31 13.74 14.72
CA ASN A 154 -8.59 14.37 15.06
C ASN A 154 -8.58 14.92 16.48
N HIS A 155 -9.66 15.61 16.86
CA HIS A 155 -9.86 15.96 18.26
C HIS A 155 -10.11 14.73 19.12
N SER A 156 -10.21 14.94 20.43
CA SER A 156 -10.44 13.81 21.33
C SER A 156 -11.70 13.03 21.03
N ARG A 157 -11.73 11.79 21.50
CA ARG A 157 -12.89 10.89 21.41
C ARG A 157 -14.18 11.56 21.92
N LEU A 158 -14.09 12.37 22.98
CA LEU A 158 -15.24 13.06 23.56
C LEU A 158 -15.86 14.12 22.61
N GLN A 159 -15.07 14.63 21.66
CA GLN A 159 -15.46 15.69 20.75
C GLN A 159 -15.92 15.12 19.41
N ASP A 160 -15.09 14.29 18.78
CA ASP A 160 -15.32 13.83 17.40
C ASP A 160 -15.76 12.36 17.31
N GLY A 161 -15.62 11.59 18.40
CA GLY A 161 -15.96 10.15 18.45
C GLY A 161 -14.99 9.22 17.70
N THR A 162 -14.22 9.73 16.74
CA THR A 162 -13.35 8.94 15.86
C THR A 162 -11.96 9.57 15.67
N GLY A 163 -10.97 8.72 15.39
CA GLY A 163 -9.61 9.17 15.08
C GLY A 163 -9.42 9.60 13.62
N GLY A 164 -8.26 10.17 13.31
CA GLY A 164 -7.89 10.61 11.96
C GLY A 164 -7.37 9.46 11.09
N THR A 165 -6.04 9.34 10.92
CA THR A 165 -5.39 8.28 10.11
C THR A 165 -5.49 6.88 10.68
N TYR A 166 -5.80 6.77 11.98
CA TYR A 166 -6.08 5.54 12.72
C TYR A 166 -7.17 5.81 13.76
N HIS A 167 -7.82 4.77 14.27
CA HIS A 167 -8.82 4.91 15.33
C HIS A 167 -8.31 5.60 16.61
N TYR A 168 -6.99 5.56 16.84
CA TYR A 168 -6.33 6.13 18.00
C TYR A 168 -5.59 7.44 17.68
N ALA A 169 -5.63 7.91 16.43
CA ALA A 169 -4.99 9.14 15.97
C ALA A 169 -5.81 10.38 16.38
N LEU A 170 -5.83 10.66 17.68
CA LEU A 170 -6.68 11.70 18.28
C LEU A 170 -6.16 12.21 19.62
N GLY A 171 -6.68 13.36 20.05
CA GLY A 171 -6.39 13.94 21.37
C GLY A 171 -6.93 13.15 22.56
N HIS A 172 -6.37 13.39 23.73
CA HIS A 172 -6.83 12.84 25.00
C HIS A 172 -6.97 13.92 26.07
N GLY A 173 -7.78 13.66 27.09
CA GLY A 173 -7.89 14.51 28.26
C GLY A 173 -8.57 13.76 29.40
N VAL A 174 -8.37 14.26 30.62
CA VAL A 174 -9.04 13.80 31.82
C VAL A 174 -9.77 14.97 32.46
N ARG A 175 -11.06 14.77 32.72
CA ARG A 175 -11.95 15.82 33.23
C ARG A 175 -11.40 16.44 34.52
N GLY A 176 -11.28 17.76 34.55
CA GLY A 176 -10.75 18.54 35.67
C GLY A 176 -9.24 18.43 35.87
N SER A 177 -8.51 17.71 35.00
CA SER A 177 -7.07 17.45 35.16
C SER A 177 -6.27 18.04 34.00
N PHE A 178 -6.46 17.56 32.77
CA PHE A 178 -5.71 18.05 31.60
C PHE A 178 -6.43 17.76 30.28
N ALA A 179 -6.01 18.44 29.22
CA ALA A 179 -6.33 18.15 27.83
C ALA A 179 -5.04 18.26 27.02
N THR A 180 -4.72 17.24 26.21
CA THR A 180 -3.55 17.24 25.30
C THR A 180 -3.77 18.15 24.09
N VAL A 181 -2.73 18.38 23.29
CA VAL A 181 -2.73 19.34 22.17
C VAL A 181 -3.97 19.26 21.29
N MET A 182 -4.42 18.07 20.89
CA MET A 182 -5.58 17.90 19.99
C MET A 182 -6.94 17.94 20.71
N ALA A 183 -6.99 18.02 22.03
CA ALA A 183 -8.23 18.00 22.81
C ALA A 183 -8.66 19.42 23.21
N TYR A 184 -9.96 19.73 23.18
CA TYR A 184 -10.43 21.04 23.65
C TYR A 184 -10.43 21.08 25.18
N PRO A 185 -9.71 22.03 25.81
CA PRO A 185 -9.65 22.17 27.27
C PRO A 185 -11.05 22.27 27.88
N SER A 186 -11.95 23.01 27.23
CA SER A 186 -13.34 23.21 27.67
C SER A 186 -14.13 21.91 27.77
N SER A 187 -13.94 20.96 26.85
CA SER A 187 -14.60 19.64 26.88
C SER A 187 -14.19 18.80 28.10
N PHE A 188 -13.01 19.07 28.66
CA PHE A 188 -12.47 18.42 29.85
C PHE A 188 -12.55 19.30 31.10
N GLY A 189 -13.19 20.48 31.04
CA GLY A 189 -13.32 21.36 32.21
C GLY A 189 -11.99 21.91 32.72
N VAL A 190 -11.03 22.13 31.81
CA VAL A 190 -9.73 22.76 32.10
C VAL A 190 -9.54 23.99 31.22
N TYR A 191 -8.67 24.92 31.64
CA TYR A 191 -8.50 26.21 30.96
C TYR A 191 -7.37 26.24 29.93
N SER A 192 -6.42 25.31 30.01
CA SER A 192 -5.23 25.26 29.17
C SER A 192 -4.94 23.85 28.70
N HIS A 193 -4.23 23.75 27.58
CA HIS A 193 -3.68 22.49 27.10
C HIS A 193 -2.46 22.09 27.95
N GLU A 194 -2.27 20.80 28.11
CA GLU A 194 -0.95 20.22 28.34
C GLU A 194 -0.22 20.20 27.00
N TYR A 195 1.01 20.74 26.97
CA TYR A 195 1.82 20.92 25.76
C TYR A 195 2.48 19.61 25.31
N LYS A 196 1.65 18.56 25.16
CA LYS A 196 2.03 17.22 24.70
C LYS A 196 0.91 16.65 23.82
N PHE A 197 1.28 15.92 22.78
CA PHE A 197 0.36 15.05 22.06
C PHE A 197 0.00 13.82 22.92
N SER A 198 -1.15 13.22 22.67
CA SER A 198 -1.61 12.05 23.43
C SER A 198 -0.72 10.84 23.18
N SER A 199 -0.39 10.14 24.27
CA SER A 199 0.29 8.84 24.23
C SER A 199 0.17 8.16 25.60
N PRO A 200 -0.09 6.85 25.68
CA PRO A 200 -0.10 6.11 26.95
C PRO A 200 1.27 6.08 27.64
N ASP A 201 2.36 6.29 26.89
CA ASP A 201 3.74 6.21 27.39
C ASP A 201 4.21 7.53 28.04
N LEU A 202 3.43 8.61 27.91
CA LEU A 202 3.73 9.92 28.48
C LEU A 202 2.90 10.19 29.73
N ILE A 203 3.41 11.04 30.62
CA ILE A 203 2.71 11.45 31.86
C ILE A 203 2.27 12.91 31.80
N CYS A 204 0.98 13.11 32.09
CA CYS A 204 0.24 14.36 32.14
C CYS A 204 -0.42 14.47 33.52
N LYS A 205 0.04 15.42 34.35
CA LYS A 205 -0.51 15.65 35.71
C LYS A 205 -0.62 14.38 36.57
N GLY A 206 0.39 13.49 36.48
CA GLY A 206 0.45 12.24 37.24
C GLY A 206 -0.37 11.08 36.65
N GLN A 207 -0.95 11.26 35.46
CA GLN A 207 -1.74 10.25 34.76
C GLN A 207 -1.19 10.05 33.34
N PRO A 208 -1.47 8.92 32.65
CA PRO A 208 -1.10 8.76 31.25
C PRO A 208 -1.70 9.86 30.37
N CYS A 209 -0.92 10.39 29.42
CA CYS A 209 -1.38 11.41 28.47
C CYS A 209 -2.29 10.85 27.37
N GLY A 210 -2.58 9.56 27.38
CA GLY A 210 -3.29 8.87 26.31
C GLY A 210 -3.77 7.50 26.76
N VAL A 211 -4.35 6.76 25.81
CA VAL A 211 -4.89 5.41 26.01
C VAL A 211 -4.23 4.48 25.00
N ASP A 212 -3.91 3.25 25.40
CA ASP A 212 -3.23 2.27 24.55
C ASP A 212 -3.93 2.11 23.21
N TYR A 213 -3.17 2.19 22.13
CA TYR A 213 -3.67 2.11 20.77
C TYR A 213 -4.39 0.79 20.45
N ARG A 214 -4.18 -0.27 21.23
CA ARG A 214 -4.86 -1.57 21.05
C ARG A 214 -6.29 -1.54 21.57
N ASP A 215 -6.63 -0.60 22.44
CA ASP A 215 -8.03 -0.36 22.83
C ASP A 215 -8.78 0.26 21.64
N GLN A 216 -9.54 -0.57 20.95
CA GLN A 216 -10.31 -0.19 19.76
C GLN A 216 -11.38 0.86 20.07
N ALA A 217 -11.91 0.89 21.30
CA ALA A 217 -12.98 1.79 21.68
C ALA A 217 -12.43 3.13 22.19
N ASN A 218 -11.36 3.09 22.99
CA ASN A 218 -10.89 4.27 23.73
C ASN A 218 -9.48 4.73 23.38
N GLY A 219 -8.74 4.02 22.52
CA GLY A 219 -7.33 4.31 22.22
C GLY A 219 -7.07 5.77 21.84
N ALA A 220 -6.00 6.38 22.35
CA ALA A 220 -5.68 7.78 22.13
C ALA A 220 -4.17 7.94 22.18
N ASP A 221 -3.52 7.80 21.03
CA ASP A 221 -2.07 7.73 20.89
C ASP A 221 -1.63 8.47 19.61
N ALA A 222 -1.79 9.80 19.65
CA ALA A 222 -1.39 10.69 18.57
C ALA A 222 0.11 10.58 18.26
N VAL A 223 0.97 10.41 19.28
CA VAL A 223 2.43 10.23 19.08
C VAL A 223 2.72 9.05 18.18
N ARG A 224 2.02 7.92 18.36
CA ARG A 224 2.20 6.73 17.52
C ARG A 224 1.74 6.96 16.09
N ALA A 225 0.63 7.66 15.88
CA ALA A 225 0.16 8.01 14.54
C ALA A 225 1.14 8.95 13.82
N LEU A 226 1.64 9.98 14.53
CA LEU A 226 2.60 10.94 13.98
C LEU A 226 3.90 10.28 13.53
N LYS A 227 4.42 9.29 14.27
CA LYS A 227 5.61 8.51 13.86
C LYS A 227 5.45 7.81 12.51
N VAL A 228 4.22 7.53 12.08
CA VAL A 228 3.91 6.92 10.78
C VAL A 228 3.71 7.96 9.69
N THR A 229 3.00 9.05 9.99
CA THR A 229 2.59 10.03 8.98
C THR A 229 3.67 11.07 8.69
N THR A 230 4.46 11.48 9.69
CA THR A 230 5.43 12.58 9.53
C THR A 230 6.57 12.28 8.55
N PRO A 231 7.13 11.06 8.44
CA PRO A 231 8.14 10.77 7.42
C PRO A 231 7.60 10.88 5.99
N GLN A 232 6.32 10.56 5.77
CA GLN A 232 5.67 10.70 4.46
C GLN A 232 5.50 12.18 4.09
N ILE A 233 5.09 12.99 5.07
CA ILE A 233 4.87 14.43 4.88
C ILE A 233 6.20 15.15 4.60
N ALA A 234 7.27 14.79 5.31
CA ALA A 234 8.61 15.33 5.08
C ALA A 234 9.19 14.98 3.70
N ALA A 235 8.56 14.07 2.95
CA ALA A 235 8.96 13.67 1.61
C ALA A 235 8.17 14.39 0.49
N PHE A 236 7.15 15.21 0.82
CA PHE A 236 6.36 15.90 -0.20
C PHE A 236 7.18 16.85 -1.05
N TYR A 237 8.12 17.56 -0.43
CA TYR A 237 9.04 18.44 -1.14
C TYR A 237 10.48 18.16 -0.72
N PRO A 238 11.46 18.30 -1.63
CA PRO A 238 12.86 18.13 -1.28
C PRO A 238 13.27 19.15 -0.21
N THR A 239 14.03 18.70 0.78
CA THR A 239 14.56 19.59 1.81
C THR A 239 15.56 20.55 1.17
N MET A 240 15.16 21.82 1.06
CA MET A 240 16.07 22.90 0.66
C MET A 240 16.86 23.36 1.90
N VAL A 241 18.09 22.89 2.08
CA VAL A 241 19.01 23.30 3.17
C VAL A 241 19.96 24.37 2.62
N SER A 242 19.63 25.64 2.83
CA SER A 242 20.40 26.82 2.39
C SER A 242 20.52 27.02 0.86
N GLU A 243 20.91 28.23 0.43
CA GLU A 243 21.02 28.69 -0.95
C GLU A 243 22.13 28.01 -1.79
N GLU A 244 22.77 26.94 -1.30
CA GLU A 244 23.69 26.18 -2.14
C GLU A 244 22.91 25.46 -3.24
N LEU A 245 23.20 25.81 -4.49
CA LEU A 245 22.67 25.12 -5.66
C LEU A 245 23.05 23.63 -5.55
N PRO A 246 22.07 22.71 -5.66
CA PRO A 246 22.36 21.28 -5.68
C PRO A 246 23.38 20.93 -6.76
N ASP A 247 24.37 20.08 -6.44
CA ASP A 247 25.33 19.59 -7.44
C ASP A 247 24.58 18.80 -8.53
N LEU A 248 24.53 19.37 -9.74
CA LEU A 248 23.90 18.73 -10.89
C LEU A 248 24.53 17.38 -11.22
N GLY A 249 25.83 17.22 -11.02
CA GLY A 249 26.53 15.96 -11.27
C GLY A 249 26.18 14.88 -10.25
N GLU A 250 25.82 15.25 -9.02
CA GLU A 250 25.29 14.31 -8.03
C GLU A 250 23.84 13.91 -8.36
N LEU A 251 23.00 14.89 -8.75
CA LEU A 251 21.62 14.62 -9.14
C LEU A 251 21.53 13.78 -10.42
N GLU A 252 22.40 14.00 -11.40
CA GLU A 252 22.48 13.19 -12.63
C GLU A 252 22.87 11.73 -12.32
N ARG A 253 23.84 11.52 -11.41
CA ARG A 253 24.20 10.18 -10.92
C ARG A 253 23.05 9.51 -10.16
N SER A 254 22.34 10.29 -9.34
CA SER A 254 21.14 9.80 -8.64
C SER A 254 20.05 9.38 -9.64
N LEU A 255 19.83 10.18 -10.69
CA LEU A 255 18.86 9.87 -11.75
C LEU A 255 19.20 8.57 -12.47
N GLU A 256 20.47 8.42 -12.86
CA GLU A 256 20.93 7.21 -13.53
C GLU A 256 20.74 5.98 -12.64
N THR A 257 21.04 6.10 -11.35
CA THR A 257 20.77 5.04 -10.36
C THR A 257 19.27 4.70 -10.30
N ARG A 258 18.38 5.69 -10.26
CA ARG A 258 16.92 5.44 -10.24
C ARG A 258 16.39 4.82 -11.53
N ARG A 259 16.97 5.15 -12.67
CA ARG A 259 16.64 4.50 -13.96
C ARG A 259 17.04 3.03 -13.94
N GLN A 260 18.21 2.72 -13.38
CA GLN A 260 18.68 1.35 -13.21
C GLN A 260 17.80 0.56 -12.23
N ASP A 261 17.40 1.18 -11.11
CA ASP A 261 16.47 0.59 -10.13
C ASP A 261 15.13 0.25 -10.79
N LEU A 262 14.55 1.17 -11.58
CA LEU A 262 13.30 0.93 -12.31
C LEU A 262 13.45 -0.18 -13.35
N ALA A 263 14.54 -0.19 -14.12
CA ALA A 263 14.80 -1.23 -15.11
C ALA A 263 14.92 -2.62 -14.44
N ALA A 264 15.63 -2.71 -13.31
CA ALA A 264 15.76 -3.95 -12.54
C ALA A 264 14.42 -4.41 -11.96
N ALA A 265 13.59 -3.49 -11.46
CA ALA A 265 12.25 -3.80 -10.97
C ALA A 265 11.34 -4.32 -12.10
N GLN A 266 11.38 -3.70 -13.28
CA GLN A 266 10.62 -4.12 -14.46
C GLN A 266 11.07 -5.50 -14.95
N GLU A 267 12.38 -5.75 -14.98
CA GLU A 267 12.92 -7.07 -15.33
C GLU A 267 12.42 -8.13 -14.34
N HIS A 268 12.52 -7.88 -13.03
CA HIS A 268 12.05 -8.81 -12.02
C HIS A 268 10.55 -9.09 -12.15
N TYR A 269 9.72 -8.06 -12.36
CA TYR A 269 8.29 -8.21 -12.63
C TYR A 269 8.04 -9.11 -13.84
N SER A 270 8.76 -8.88 -14.95
CA SER A 270 8.63 -9.69 -16.17
C SER A 270 8.98 -11.16 -15.93
N GLN A 271 10.00 -11.44 -15.11
CA GLN A 271 10.40 -12.80 -14.74
C GLN A 271 9.30 -13.51 -13.92
N GLN A 272 8.66 -12.81 -12.97
CA GLN A 272 7.56 -13.38 -12.17
C GLN A 272 6.33 -13.68 -13.04
N VAL A 273 5.98 -12.77 -13.96
CA VAL A 273 4.89 -12.97 -14.91
C VAL A 273 5.18 -14.17 -15.81
N ALA A 274 6.39 -14.27 -16.36
CA ALA A 274 6.79 -15.40 -17.20
C ALA A 274 6.72 -16.74 -16.44
N ALA A 275 7.20 -16.77 -15.19
CA ALA A 275 7.14 -17.97 -14.36
C ALA A 275 5.70 -18.41 -14.05
N ARG A 276 4.80 -17.45 -13.77
CA ARG A 276 3.37 -17.72 -13.56
C ARG A 276 2.72 -18.27 -14.84
N THR A 277 2.97 -17.64 -15.99
CA THR A 277 2.42 -18.06 -17.28
C THR A 277 2.90 -19.46 -17.64
N ALA A 278 4.20 -19.76 -17.49
CA ALA A 278 4.75 -21.09 -17.76
C ALA A 278 4.10 -22.17 -16.89
N LEU A 279 3.81 -21.87 -15.61
CA LEU A 279 3.11 -22.79 -14.73
C LEU A 279 1.64 -23.01 -15.16
N GLN A 280 0.95 -21.95 -15.60
CA GLN A 280 -0.41 -22.05 -16.15
C GLN A 280 -0.45 -22.89 -17.43
N ASP A 281 0.51 -22.70 -18.33
CA ASP A 281 0.62 -23.50 -19.57
C ASP A 281 0.87 -24.97 -19.26
N ARG A 282 1.71 -25.26 -18.25
CA ARG A 282 1.93 -26.62 -17.76
C ARG A 282 0.65 -27.22 -17.18
N GLN A 283 -0.07 -26.48 -16.34
CA GLN A 283 -1.36 -26.89 -15.78
C GLN A 283 -2.38 -27.20 -16.89
N GLN A 284 -2.45 -26.39 -17.94
CA GLN A 284 -3.34 -26.60 -19.07
C GLN A 284 -2.95 -27.86 -19.87
N THR A 285 -1.65 -28.09 -20.06
CA THR A 285 -1.14 -29.31 -20.70
C THR A 285 -1.51 -30.58 -19.91
N LEU A 286 -1.33 -30.55 -18.58
CA LEU A 286 -1.71 -31.65 -17.68
C LEU A 286 -3.21 -31.95 -17.77
N LYS A 287 -4.07 -30.93 -17.74
CA LYS A 287 -5.52 -31.09 -17.94
C LYS A 287 -5.85 -31.76 -19.26
N GLY A 288 -5.21 -31.32 -20.35
CA GLY A 288 -5.40 -31.92 -21.68
C GLY A 288 -4.99 -33.40 -21.73
N ASN A 289 -3.95 -33.78 -20.98
CA ASN A 289 -3.52 -35.18 -20.88
C ASN A 289 -4.52 -36.05 -20.13
N PHE A 290 -5.22 -35.54 -19.10
CA PHE A 290 -6.20 -36.32 -18.33
C PHE A 290 -7.31 -36.89 -19.22
N ASP A 291 -7.89 -36.06 -20.08
CA ASP A 291 -8.91 -36.50 -21.04
C ASP A 291 -8.35 -37.53 -22.02
N ARG A 292 -7.08 -37.38 -22.43
CA ARG A 292 -6.39 -38.34 -23.31
C ARG A 292 -6.23 -39.70 -22.62
N TYR A 293 -5.70 -39.72 -21.39
CA TYR A 293 -5.52 -40.95 -20.63
C TYR A 293 -6.83 -41.69 -20.38
N GLN A 294 -7.91 -40.95 -20.07
CA GLN A 294 -9.22 -41.56 -19.90
C GLN A 294 -9.73 -42.23 -21.19
N ARG A 295 -9.52 -41.61 -22.36
CA ARG A 295 -9.86 -42.22 -23.66
C ARG A 295 -9.03 -43.48 -23.93
N GLU A 296 -7.72 -43.43 -23.70
CA GLU A 296 -6.82 -44.57 -23.91
C GLU A 296 -7.19 -45.76 -23.00
N LEU A 297 -7.43 -45.51 -21.71
CA LEU A 297 -7.87 -46.54 -20.77
C LEU A 297 -9.22 -47.15 -21.17
N ASN A 298 -10.17 -46.34 -21.64
CA ASN A 298 -11.46 -46.84 -22.12
C ASN A 298 -11.31 -47.75 -23.35
N GLN A 299 -10.42 -47.40 -24.28
CA GLN A 299 -10.11 -48.24 -25.45
C GLN A 299 -9.44 -49.55 -25.04
N LEU A 300 -8.48 -49.53 -24.13
CA LEU A 300 -7.84 -50.74 -23.59
C LEU A 300 -8.84 -51.62 -22.85
N ASN A 301 -9.73 -51.04 -22.04
CA ASN A 301 -10.80 -51.77 -21.36
C ASN A 301 -11.79 -52.40 -22.34
N GLN A 302 -12.06 -51.77 -23.48
CA GLN A 302 -12.88 -52.36 -24.54
C GLN A 302 -12.15 -53.54 -25.20
N ARG A 303 -10.88 -53.38 -25.56
CA ARG A 303 -10.06 -54.46 -26.14
C ARG A 303 -9.92 -55.65 -25.20
N ASN A 304 -9.62 -55.40 -23.92
CA ASN A 304 -9.56 -56.44 -22.89
C ASN A 304 -10.87 -57.24 -22.81
N ARG A 305 -12.03 -56.55 -22.82
CA ARG A 305 -13.34 -57.22 -22.84
C ARG A 305 -13.52 -58.10 -24.08
N GLN A 306 -13.12 -57.62 -25.26
CA GLN A 306 -13.21 -58.38 -26.52
C GLN A 306 -12.28 -59.61 -26.50
N THR A 307 -11.03 -59.44 -26.07
CA THR A 307 -10.03 -60.52 -25.96
C THR A 307 -10.51 -61.60 -24.99
N VAL A 308 -11.01 -61.22 -23.80
CA VAL A 308 -11.57 -62.17 -22.82
C VAL A 308 -12.80 -62.89 -23.36
N GLN A 309 -13.68 -62.20 -24.09
CA GLN A 309 -14.84 -62.84 -24.74
C GLN A 309 -14.41 -63.88 -25.78
N GLU A 310 -13.39 -63.59 -26.57
CA GLU A 310 -12.86 -64.50 -27.59
C GLU A 310 -12.13 -65.70 -26.97
N ILE A 311 -11.32 -65.49 -25.93
CA ILE A 311 -10.73 -66.58 -25.15
C ILE A 311 -11.82 -67.52 -24.64
N ASN A 312 -12.86 -66.98 -24.00
CA ASN A 312 -13.97 -67.77 -23.49
C ASN A 312 -14.70 -68.54 -24.60
N ARG A 313 -14.82 -67.97 -25.80
CA ARG A 313 -15.40 -68.64 -26.98
C ARG A 313 -14.54 -69.82 -27.42
N LEU A 314 -13.24 -69.61 -27.60
CA LEU A 314 -12.28 -70.62 -28.04
C LEU A 314 -12.11 -71.75 -27.01
N VAL A 315 -12.15 -71.44 -25.71
CA VAL A 315 -12.13 -72.45 -24.64
C VAL A 315 -13.37 -73.35 -24.71
N ARG A 316 -14.56 -72.79 -24.94
CA ARG A 316 -15.79 -73.59 -25.15
C ARG A 316 -15.68 -74.47 -26.40
N GLU A 317 -15.14 -73.93 -27.49
CA GLU A 317 -14.91 -74.67 -28.73
C GLU A 317 -13.91 -75.82 -28.51
N HIS A 318 -12.78 -75.56 -27.87
CA HIS A 318 -11.79 -76.58 -27.51
C HIS A 318 -12.40 -77.72 -26.69
N ASN A 319 -13.21 -77.37 -25.68
CA ASN A 319 -13.88 -78.34 -24.81
C ASN A 319 -14.98 -79.15 -25.51
N SER A 320 -15.55 -78.63 -26.60
CA SER A 320 -16.57 -79.35 -27.39
C SER A 320 -16.01 -80.59 -28.10
N TYR A 321 -14.70 -80.64 -28.30
CA TYR A 321 -13.99 -81.78 -28.89
C TYR A 321 -13.54 -82.83 -27.86
N ASN A 322 -13.97 -82.73 -26.60
CA ASN A 322 -13.69 -83.74 -25.60
C ASN A 322 -14.61 -84.96 -25.79
N GLY A 323 -14.03 -86.14 -25.97
CA GLY A 323 -14.77 -87.38 -26.23
C GLY A 323 -13.87 -88.58 -26.52
N SER A 324 -14.48 -89.73 -26.82
CA SER A 324 -13.77 -90.93 -27.28
C SER A 324 -13.88 -91.06 -28.79
N TYR A 325 -12.75 -91.29 -29.47
CA TYR A 325 -12.65 -91.31 -30.93
C TYR A 325 -11.81 -92.48 -31.43
N GLY A 326 -12.03 -92.90 -32.67
CA GLY A 326 -11.18 -93.87 -33.34
C GLY A 326 -9.77 -93.31 -33.61
N PRO A 327 -8.74 -94.15 -33.85
CA PRO A 327 -7.34 -93.71 -33.92
C PRO A 327 -7.03 -92.62 -34.98
N GLU A 328 -7.72 -92.61 -36.11
CA GLU A 328 -7.52 -91.60 -37.16
C GLU A 328 -8.21 -90.27 -36.83
N GLU A 329 -9.45 -90.34 -36.35
CA GLU A 329 -10.23 -89.18 -35.91
C GLU A 329 -9.61 -88.50 -34.69
N TYR A 330 -9.10 -89.30 -33.74
CA TYR A 330 -8.36 -88.82 -32.58
C TYR A 330 -7.15 -87.95 -32.99
N ARG A 331 -6.38 -88.37 -34.00
CA ARG A 331 -5.23 -87.58 -34.49
C ARG A 331 -5.67 -86.23 -35.08
N ARG A 332 -6.78 -86.20 -35.81
CA ARG A 332 -7.32 -84.95 -36.38
C ARG A 332 -7.82 -84.00 -35.29
N ILE A 333 -8.56 -84.52 -34.30
CA ILE A 333 -9.10 -83.73 -33.19
C ILE A 333 -7.97 -83.17 -32.33
N ARG A 334 -6.93 -83.95 -32.05
CA ARG A 334 -5.75 -83.45 -31.30
C ARG A 334 -5.04 -82.32 -32.02
N ALA A 335 -4.95 -82.35 -33.36
CA ALA A 335 -4.39 -81.24 -34.13
C ALA A 335 -5.25 -79.97 -34.03
N ILE A 336 -6.58 -80.10 -34.08
CA ILE A 336 -7.52 -78.98 -33.89
C ILE A 336 -7.39 -78.40 -32.48
N GLN A 337 -7.42 -79.25 -31.45
CA GLN A 337 -7.26 -78.83 -30.05
C GLN A 337 -5.92 -78.12 -29.82
N ALA A 338 -4.82 -78.62 -30.39
CA ALA A 338 -3.50 -77.98 -30.30
C ALA A 338 -3.49 -76.59 -30.94
N SER A 339 -4.13 -76.42 -32.11
CA SER A 339 -4.28 -75.11 -32.77
C SER A 339 -5.10 -74.13 -31.92
N LEU A 340 -6.22 -74.58 -31.37
CA LEU A 340 -7.06 -73.77 -30.47
C LEU A 340 -6.31 -73.36 -29.20
N SER A 341 -5.57 -74.29 -28.58
CA SER A 341 -4.74 -74.00 -27.40
C SER A 341 -3.67 -72.95 -27.73
N ALA A 342 -2.95 -73.09 -28.84
CA ALA A 342 -1.96 -72.09 -29.26
C ALA A 342 -2.57 -70.70 -29.46
N ARG A 343 -3.78 -70.63 -30.03
CA ARG A 343 -4.50 -69.36 -30.20
C ARG A 343 -4.97 -68.77 -28.86
N ILE A 344 -5.43 -69.61 -27.92
CA ILE A 344 -5.81 -69.18 -26.57
C ILE A 344 -4.59 -68.61 -25.83
N ASP A 345 -3.44 -69.28 -25.89
CA ASP A 345 -2.20 -68.81 -25.27
C ASP A 345 -1.76 -67.46 -25.85
N GLN A 346 -1.83 -67.30 -27.17
CA GLN A 346 -1.56 -66.02 -27.82
C GLN A 346 -2.49 -64.91 -27.29
N LEU A 347 -3.79 -65.17 -27.16
CA LEU A 347 -4.75 -64.18 -26.66
C LEU A 347 -4.52 -63.87 -25.18
N HIS A 348 -4.07 -64.83 -24.37
CA HIS A 348 -3.66 -64.56 -22.98
C HIS A 348 -2.45 -63.61 -22.94
N ASP A 349 -1.46 -63.81 -23.81
CA ASP A 349 -0.31 -62.91 -23.91
C ASP A 349 -0.72 -61.49 -24.35
N GLU A 350 -1.63 -61.39 -25.33
CA GLU A 350 -2.23 -60.12 -25.76
C GLU A 350 -3.00 -59.45 -24.61
N ASN A 351 -3.78 -60.20 -23.84
CA ASN A 351 -4.53 -59.69 -22.70
C ASN A 351 -3.60 -59.19 -21.58
N ASN A 352 -2.55 -59.95 -21.27
CA ASN A 352 -1.52 -59.56 -20.30
C ASN A 352 -0.77 -58.29 -20.76
N ALA A 353 -0.53 -58.12 -22.07
CA ALA A 353 0.04 -56.90 -22.62
C ALA A 353 -0.89 -55.69 -22.45
N ILE A 354 -2.20 -55.86 -22.68
CA ILE A 354 -3.21 -54.80 -22.46
C ILE A 354 -3.22 -54.37 -20.99
N ILE A 355 -3.18 -55.31 -20.04
CA ILE A 355 -3.13 -55.01 -18.60
C ILE A 355 -1.87 -54.21 -18.25
N ARG A 356 -0.70 -54.60 -18.77
CA ARG A 356 0.55 -53.84 -18.55
C ARG A 356 0.44 -52.40 -19.06
N GLN A 357 -0.07 -52.21 -20.28
CA GLN A 357 -0.29 -50.88 -20.86
C GLN A 357 -1.26 -50.04 -20.01
N SER A 358 -2.35 -50.64 -19.53
CA SER A 358 -3.33 -49.98 -18.66
C SER A 358 -2.70 -49.52 -17.34
N ASN A 359 -1.87 -50.37 -16.72
CA ASN A 359 -1.16 -50.04 -15.49
C ASN A 359 -0.16 -48.89 -15.71
N GLU A 360 0.60 -48.90 -16.80
CA GLU A 360 1.54 -47.82 -17.14
C GLU A 360 0.83 -46.48 -17.37
N ILE A 361 -0.30 -46.48 -18.07
CA ILE A 361 -1.12 -45.28 -18.28
C ILE A 361 -1.68 -44.78 -16.95
N SER A 362 -2.19 -45.69 -16.10
CA SER A 362 -2.74 -45.35 -14.79
C SER A 362 -1.67 -44.72 -13.87
N GLN A 363 -0.43 -45.25 -13.90
CA GLN A 363 0.70 -44.67 -13.16
C GLN A 363 1.06 -43.28 -13.66
N ARG A 364 1.15 -43.08 -14.98
CA ARG A 364 1.40 -41.76 -15.58
C ARG A 364 0.31 -40.76 -15.23
N TYR A 365 -0.96 -41.18 -15.35
CA TYR A 365 -2.11 -40.38 -14.95
C TYR A 365 -2.00 -39.94 -13.49
N GLN A 366 -1.74 -40.86 -12.56
CA GLN A 366 -1.63 -40.52 -11.15
C GLN A 366 -0.46 -39.56 -10.87
N ALA A 367 0.69 -39.76 -11.52
CA ALA A 367 1.85 -38.87 -11.38
C ALA A 367 1.52 -37.44 -11.84
N GLU A 368 0.88 -37.29 -13.00
CA GLU A 368 0.49 -36.00 -13.55
C GLU A 368 -0.64 -35.33 -12.76
N VAL A 369 -1.58 -36.10 -12.20
CA VAL A 369 -2.60 -35.59 -11.28
C VAL A 369 -1.95 -35.06 -9.99
N ASN A 370 -0.98 -35.78 -9.44
CA ASN A 370 -0.23 -35.33 -8.27
C ASN A 370 0.56 -34.05 -8.58
N GLU A 371 1.20 -33.96 -9.75
CA GLU A 371 1.88 -32.75 -10.21
C GLU A 371 0.91 -31.56 -10.33
N TYR A 372 -0.26 -31.78 -10.96
CA TYR A 372 -1.28 -30.75 -11.11
C TYR A 372 -1.79 -30.25 -9.76
N ASN A 373 -2.16 -31.16 -8.86
CA ASN A 373 -2.68 -30.81 -7.55
C ASN A 373 -1.62 -30.11 -6.67
N GLY A 374 -0.37 -30.57 -6.71
CA GLY A 374 0.74 -29.96 -5.97
C GLY A 374 1.19 -28.60 -6.52
N SER A 375 0.77 -28.22 -7.73
CA SER A 375 1.16 -26.96 -8.35
C SER A 375 0.40 -25.73 -7.82
N TRP A 376 -0.72 -25.92 -7.11
CA TRP A 376 -1.61 -24.83 -6.69
C TRP A 376 -0.97 -23.88 -5.68
N ASP A 377 -0.23 -24.40 -4.69
CA ASP A 377 0.47 -23.55 -3.72
C ASP A 377 1.52 -22.68 -4.40
N ARG A 378 2.27 -23.26 -5.34
CA ARG A 378 3.26 -22.54 -6.15
C ARG A 378 2.60 -21.49 -7.03
N TYR A 379 1.44 -21.80 -7.61
CA TYR A 379 0.66 -20.84 -8.39
C TYR A 379 0.22 -19.64 -7.54
N ASN A 380 -0.33 -19.89 -6.35
CA ASN A 380 -0.74 -18.83 -5.42
C ASN A 380 0.44 -17.98 -4.95
N GLN A 381 1.60 -18.60 -4.69
CA GLN A 381 2.84 -17.88 -4.39
C GLN A 381 3.28 -16.98 -5.54
N LEU A 382 3.21 -17.46 -6.80
CA LEU A 382 3.55 -16.66 -7.97
C LEU A 382 2.57 -15.51 -8.20
N VAL A 383 1.28 -15.70 -7.92
CA VAL A 383 0.29 -14.60 -7.97
C VAL A 383 0.65 -13.51 -6.96
N ALA A 384 0.99 -13.88 -5.72
CA ALA A 384 1.43 -12.93 -4.70
C ALA A 384 2.76 -12.25 -5.09
N ALA A 385 3.71 -13.00 -5.64
CA ALA A 385 5.00 -12.49 -6.10
C ALA A 385 4.85 -11.47 -7.25
N VAL A 386 3.97 -11.74 -8.23
CA VAL A 386 3.65 -10.78 -9.30
C VAL A 386 3.08 -9.50 -8.72
N LYS A 387 2.11 -9.58 -7.79
CA LYS A 387 1.53 -8.41 -7.14
C LYS A 387 2.58 -7.60 -6.37
N SER A 388 3.47 -8.27 -5.65
CA SER A 388 4.56 -7.61 -4.92
C SER A 388 5.57 -6.96 -5.87
N ALA A 389 5.91 -7.61 -6.98
CA ALA A 389 6.83 -7.06 -7.98
C ALA A 389 6.24 -5.84 -8.70
N ASP A 390 4.94 -5.86 -9.01
CA ASP A 390 4.20 -4.73 -9.59
C ASP A 390 4.27 -3.50 -8.66
N GLY A 391 4.00 -3.68 -7.37
CA GLY A 391 4.14 -2.61 -6.37
C GLY A 391 5.56 -2.01 -6.30
N LYS A 392 6.60 -2.82 -6.49
CA LYS A 392 7.99 -2.35 -6.54
C LYS A 392 8.29 -1.56 -7.82
N VAL A 393 7.68 -1.92 -8.96
CA VAL A 393 7.78 -1.14 -10.20
C VAL A 393 7.15 0.24 -10.00
N ASP A 394 5.98 0.29 -9.36
CA ASP A 394 5.30 1.56 -9.06
C ASP A 394 6.11 2.43 -8.09
N GLU A 395 6.71 1.84 -7.07
CA GLU A 395 7.62 2.53 -6.15
C GLU A 395 8.85 3.09 -6.87
N ALA A 396 9.57 2.26 -7.64
CA ALA A 396 10.75 2.69 -8.39
C ALA A 396 10.42 3.78 -9.42
N ARG A 397 9.22 3.74 -10.02
CA ARG A 397 8.74 4.78 -10.93
C ARG A 397 8.54 6.11 -10.20
N ARG A 398 7.88 6.11 -9.05
CA ARG A 398 7.69 7.32 -8.23
C ARG A 398 9.03 7.93 -7.80
N GLU A 399 9.97 7.10 -7.36
CA GLU A 399 11.31 7.55 -6.98
C GLU A 399 12.08 8.17 -8.16
N LEU A 400 11.94 7.61 -9.37
CA LEU A 400 12.49 8.19 -10.59
C LEU A 400 11.83 9.54 -10.93
N GLU A 401 10.51 9.62 -10.91
CA GLU A 401 9.76 10.87 -11.18
C GLU A 401 10.17 11.98 -10.19
N LEU A 402 10.33 11.64 -8.91
CA LEU A 402 10.83 12.56 -7.88
C LEU A 402 12.27 13.01 -8.15
N ALA A 403 13.16 12.08 -8.55
CA ALA A 403 14.53 12.41 -8.90
C ALA A 403 14.60 13.30 -10.16
N GLU A 404 13.75 13.05 -11.16
CA GLU A 404 13.63 13.88 -12.37
C GLU A 404 13.14 15.27 -12.03
N HIS A 405 12.13 15.37 -11.16
CA HIS A 405 11.66 16.64 -10.68
C HIS A 405 12.75 17.42 -9.93
N ARG A 406 13.51 16.76 -9.04
CA ARG A 406 14.65 17.37 -8.32
C ARG A 406 15.72 17.89 -9.29
N TYR A 407 16.09 17.12 -10.30
CA TYR A 407 17.07 17.52 -11.31
C TYR A 407 16.59 18.74 -12.13
N GLN A 408 15.33 18.74 -12.60
CA GLN A 408 14.77 19.87 -13.34
C GLN A 408 14.70 21.14 -12.49
N LEU A 409 14.37 21.02 -11.19
CA LEU A 409 14.37 22.14 -10.26
C LEU A 409 15.77 22.70 -10.01
N ALA A 410 16.80 21.85 -9.94
CA ALA A 410 18.19 22.29 -9.82
C ALA A 410 18.67 22.98 -11.10
N LEU A 411 18.32 22.43 -12.26
CA LEU A 411 18.65 23.01 -13.57
C LEU A 411 18.04 24.41 -13.75
N ALA A 412 16.78 24.60 -13.34
CA ALA A 412 16.08 25.89 -13.41
C ALA A 412 16.65 26.97 -12.47
N ARG A 413 17.52 26.59 -11.52
CA ARG A 413 18.20 27.51 -10.59
C ARG A 413 19.63 27.84 -11.01
N GLN A 414 20.17 27.20 -12.05
CA GLN A 414 21.46 27.60 -12.62
C GLN A 414 21.41 29.07 -13.07
N PRO A 415 22.43 29.89 -12.75
CA PRO A 415 22.52 31.25 -13.30
C PRO A 415 22.52 31.20 -14.83
N ALA A 416 21.93 32.21 -15.48
CA ALA A 416 21.73 32.26 -16.94
C ALA A 416 23.02 32.23 -17.81
N GLU A 417 24.21 32.13 -17.20
CA GLU A 417 25.51 32.11 -17.90
C GLU A 417 26.11 30.71 -18.09
N THR A 418 25.45 29.63 -17.64
CA THR A 418 26.00 28.25 -17.73
C THR A 418 25.12 27.25 -18.48
N GLN A 419 24.36 27.67 -19.49
CA GLN A 419 23.82 26.72 -20.48
C GLN A 419 24.81 26.57 -21.64
N PRO A 420 25.39 25.37 -21.90
CA PRO A 420 26.20 25.14 -23.08
C PRO A 420 25.33 25.22 -24.34
N ALA A 421 25.91 25.84 -25.38
CA ALA A 421 25.29 26.13 -26.68
C ALA A 421 24.85 24.89 -27.47
#